data_AF-A0AAU6CNN0-F1
#
_entry.id   AF-A0AAU6CNN0-F1
#
_cell.length_a   1.000
_cell.length_b   1.000
_cell.length_c   1.000
_cell.angle_alpha   90.00
_cell.angle_beta   90.00
_cell.angle_gamma   90.00
#
_symmetry.space_group_name_H-M   'P 1'
#
loop_
_entity.id
_entity.type
_entity.pdbx_description
1 polymer ?
#
loop_
_entity_poly.entity_id
_entity_poly.type
_entity_poly.pdbx_seq_one_letter_code
_entity_poly.pdbx_strand_id
1 'polypeptide(L)'
;MPYPAALALTVVTEVPVYVAALTVASAAGPVRTASAAVMVNCVTHPPLWWFLRHVPGGGYWAAFAAAESAVLLIEGRLMSRALRLRGPVPYAASAAANAVSVLAGFLLLG
;
A
#
# COMPACT_ATOMS: atom_id res chain seq x y z
N MET A 1 -6.20 8.39 14.76
CA MET A 1 -7.29 7.60 14.15
C MET A 1 -7.25 6.16 14.67
N PRO A 2 -8.39 5.50 14.97
CA PRO A 2 -8.42 4.09 15.34
C PRO A 2 -7.89 3.19 14.20
N TYR A 3 -7.23 2.08 14.55
CA TYR A 3 -6.66 1.13 13.58
C TYR A 3 -7.64 0.67 12.49
N PRO A 4 -8.90 0.28 12.80
CA PRO A 4 -9.84 -0.15 11.75
C PRO A 4 -10.17 0.94 10.73
N ALA A 5 -10.24 2.20 11.18
CA ALA A 5 -10.50 3.33 10.30
C ALA A 5 -9.29 3.63 9.40
N ALA A 6 -8.06 3.48 9.92
CA ALA A 6 -6.84 3.58 9.11
C ALA A 6 -6.83 2.53 8.00
N LEU A 7 -7.08 1.27 8.35
CA LEU A 7 -7.12 0.18 7.37
C LEU A 7 -8.21 0.35 6.34
N ALA A 8 -9.40 0.79 6.76
CA ALA A 8 -10.48 1.07 5.82
C ALA A 8 -10.09 2.18 4.83
N LEU A 9 -9.49 3.26 5.32
CA LEU A 9 -9.03 4.36 4.47
C LEU A 9 -7.97 3.90 3.46
N THR A 10 -6.97 3.15 3.92
CA THR A 10 -5.92 2.60 3.04
C THR A 10 -6.53 1.68 1.98
N VAL A 11 -7.38 0.72 2.38
CA VAL A 11 -8.01 -0.21 1.42
C VAL A 11 -8.87 0.53 0.39
N VAL A 12 -9.68 1.51 0.81
CA VAL A 12 -10.54 2.29 -0.08
C VAL A 12 -9.74 3.17 -1.05
N THR A 13 -8.54 3.61 -0.66
CA THR A 13 -7.69 4.46 -1.50
C THR A 13 -6.77 3.67 -2.42
N GLU A 14 -6.15 2.61 -1.92
CA GLU A 14 -5.14 1.86 -2.67
C GLU A 14 -5.73 0.84 -3.65
N VAL A 15 -6.79 0.13 -3.26
CA VAL A 15 -7.37 -0.93 -4.09
C VAL A 15 -7.82 -0.40 -5.46
N PRO A 16 -8.52 0.75 -5.56
CA PRO A 16 -8.86 1.32 -6.87
C PRO A 16 -7.64 1.64 -7.73
N VAL A 17 -6.56 2.15 -7.13
CA VAL A 17 -5.30 2.46 -7.83
C VAL A 17 -4.67 1.18 -8.38
N TYR A 18 -4.58 0.13 -7.57
CA TYR A 18 -4.07 -1.17 -8.01
C TYR A 18 -4.93 -1.78 -9.11
N VAL A 19 -6.26 -1.74 -8.98
CA VAL A 19 -7.19 -2.26 -10.00
C VAL A 19 -7.03 -1.50 -11.32
N ALA A 20 -7.00 -0.17 -11.28
CA ALA A 20 -6.83 0.65 -12.48
C ALA A 20 -5.47 0.41 -13.16
N ALA A 21 -4.39 0.37 -12.39
CA ALA A 21 -3.03 0.25 -12.93
C ALA A 21 -2.68 -1.17 -13.40
N LEU A 22 -3.15 -2.21 -12.71
CA LEU A 22 -2.65 -3.58 -12.89
C LEU A 22 -3.61 -4.50 -13.66
N THR A 23 -4.89 -4.17 -13.77
CA THR A 23 -5.83 -5.00 -14.53
C THR A 23 -5.47 -5.05 -16.01
N VAL A 24 -4.97 -3.96 -16.58
CA VAL A 24 -4.50 -3.93 -17.98
C VAL A 24 -3.15 -4.62 -18.18
N ALA A 25 -2.32 -4.64 -17.14
CA ALA A 25 -0.97 -5.21 -17.19
C ALA A 25 -0.95 -6.72 -16.86
N SER A 26 -2.03 -7.26 -16.31
CA SER A 26 -2.16 -8.65 -15.89
C SER A 26 -3.26 -9.36 -16.68
N ALA A 27 -3.11 -10.66 -16.90
CA ALA A 27 -4.23 -11.49 -17.37
C ALA A 27 -5.26 -11.77 -16.26
N ALA A 28 -5.04 -11.26 -15.04
CA ALA A 28 -5.98 -11.39 -13.95
C ALA A 28 -7.08 -10.33 -14.09
N GLY A 29 -8.34 -10.77 -14.09
CA GLY A 29 -9.48 -9.85 -14.08
C GLY A 29 -9.53 -8.95 -12.83
N PRO A 30 -10.34 -7.89 -12.86
CA PRO A 30 -10.36 -6.83 -11.84
C PRO A 30 -10.67 -7.35 -10.43
N VAL A 31 -11.53 -8.36 -10.30
CA VAL A 31 -11.86 -8.98 -9.00
C VAL A 31 -10.63 -9.61 -8.35
N ARG A 32 -9.84 -10.36 -9.12
CA ARG A 32 -8.63 -11.00 -8.60
C ARG A 32 -7.57 -9.95 -8.23
N THR A 33 -7.44 -8.89 -9.01
CA THR A 33 -6.56 -7.76 -8.69
C THR A 33 -6.98 -7.08 -7.39
N ALA A 34 -8.28 -6.83 -7.21
CA ALA A 34 -8.81 -6.23 -5.98
C ALA A 34 -8.56 -7.13 -4.76
N SER A 35 -8.84 -8.44 -4.86
CA SER A 35 -8.58 -9.38 -3.77
C SER A 35 -7.08 -9.45 -3.41
N ALA A 36 -6.21 -9.46 -4.41
CA ALA A 36 -4.76 -9.42 -4.19
C ALA A 36 -4.34 -8.12 -3.48
N ALA A 37 -4.84 -6.97 -3.91
CA ALA A 37 -4.54 -5.68 -3.31
C ALA A 37 -4.98 -5.61 -1.84
N VAL A 38 -6.19 -6.09 -1.51
CA VAL A 38 -6.68 -6.19 -0.13
C VAL A 38 -5.77 -7.08 0.72
N MET A 39 -5.42 -8.27 0.23
CA MET A 39 -4.52 -9.17 0.96
C MET A 39 -3.14 -8.55 1.20
N VAL A 40 -2.58 -7.88 0.19
CA VAL A 40 -1.29 -7.19 0.30
C VAL A 40 -1.37 -6.11 1.38
N ASN A 41 -2.39 -5.24 1.32
CA ASN A 41 -2.64 -4.20 2.31
C ASN A 41 -2.73 -4.77 3.74
N CYS A 42 -3.50 -5.85 3.92
CA CYS A 42 -3.65 -6.52 5.22
C CYS A 42 -2.35 -7.14 5.74
N VAL A 43 -1.37 -7.44 4.87
CA VAL A 43 -0.09 -8.02 5.27
C VAL A 43 0.96 -6.94 5.54
N THR A 44 0.92 -5.82 4.84
CA THR A 44 1.97 -4.79 4.91
C THR A 44 1.69 -3.70 5.94
N HIS A 45 0.45 -3.24 6.05
CA HIS A 45 0.10 -2.10 6.88
C HIS A 45 0.10 -2.37 8.39
N PRO A 46 -0.36 -3.53 8.89
CA PRO A 46 -0.33 -3.77 10.33
C PRO A 46 1.11 -3.80 10.90
N PRO A 47 2.10 -4.49 10.26
CA PRO A 47 3.49 -4.40 10.68
C PRO A 47 4.07 -2.98 10.58
N LEU A 48 3.78 -2.24 9.50
CA LEU A 48 4.21 -0.85 9.33
C LEU A 48 3.76 0.02 10.50
N TRP A 49 2.47 0.03 10.81
CA TRP A 49 1.93 0.85 11.89
C TRP A 49 2.37 0.38 13.26
N TRP A 50 2.52 -0.94 13.45
CA TRP A 50 3.10 -1.50 14.67
C TRP A 50 4.55 -1.07 14.86
N PHE A 51 5.34 -0.96 13.80
CA PHE A 51 6.70 -0.43 13.90
C PHE A 51 6.67 1.07 14.26
N LEU A 52 5.90 1.87 13.53
CA LEU A 52 5.88 3.33 13.68
C LEU A 52 5.37 3.80 15.05
N ARG A 53 4.44 3.09 15.69
CA ARG A 53 3.98 3.42 17.06
C ARG A 53 5.08 3.33 18.13
N HIS A 54 6.20 2.66 17.86
CA HIS A 54 7.32 2.53 18.79
C HIS A 54 8.46 3.53 18.48
N VAL A 55 8.34 4.31 17.41
CA VAL A 55 9.36 5.28 17.02
C VAL A 55 9.21 6.57 17.83
N PRO A 56 10.26 7.06 18.51
CA PRO A 56 10.23 8.34 19.20
C PRO A 56 9.97 9.51 18.25
N GLY A 57 9.24 10.53 18.72
CA GLY A 57 8.78 11.65 17.87
C GLY A 57 9.89 12.35 17.06
N GLY A 58 11.09 12.52 17.63
CA GLY A 58 12.22 13.17 16.94
C GLY A 58 12.76 12.40 15.72
N GLY A 59 12.50 11.08 15.64
CA GLY A 59 12.92 10.22 14.52
C GLY A 59 11.77 9.75 13.63
N TYR A 60 10.53 10.17 13.93
CA TYR A 60 9.32 9.63 13.31
C TYR A 60 9.34 9.74 11.79
N TRP A 61 9.62 10.93 11.25
CA TRP A 61 9.57 11.17 9.81
C TRP A 61 10.62 10.40 9.01
N ALA A 62 11.83 10.24 9.57
CA ALA A 62 12.87 9.44 8.94
C ALA A 62 12.51 7.95 8.94
N ALA A 63 11.99 7.44 10.06
CA ALA A 63 11.52 6.06 10.17
C ALA A 63 10.31 5.79 9.27
N PHE A 64 9.38 6.75 9.18
CA PHE A 64 8.23 6.72 8.28
C PHE A 64 8.68 6.59 6.83
N ALA A 65 9.52 7.50 6.35
CA ALA A 65 10.01 7.45 4.97
C ALA A 65 10.73 6.13 4.65
N ALA A 66 11.56 5.64 5.55
CA ALA A 66 12.27 4.37 5.38
C ALA A 66 11.31 3.16 5.37
N ALA A 67 10.34 3.12 6.29
CA ALA A 67 9.38 2.03 6.39
C ALA A 67 8.41 2.00 5.20
N GLU A 68 7.89 3.15 4.77
CA GLU A 68 7.07 3.28 3.55
C GLU A 68 7.85 2.85 2.30
N SER A 69 9.13 3.23 2.21
CA SER A 69 10.01 2.78 1.12
C SER A 69 10.20 1.27 1.10
N ALA A 70 10.24 0.62 2.27
CA ALA A 70 10.29 -0.83 2.34
C ALA A 70 8.94 -1.46 1.97
N VAL A 71 7.83 -0.89 2.46
CA VAL A 71 6.46 -1.35 2.17
C VAL A 71 6.19 -1.32 0.68
N LEU A 72 6.44 -0.22 -0.02
CA LEU A 72 6.17 -0.13 -1.47
C LEU A 72 6.94 -1.19 -2.27
N LEU A 73 8.18 -1.52 -1.86
CA LEU A 73 8.98 -2.56 -2.50
C LEU A 73 8.41 -3.95 -2.23
N ILE A 74 7.99 -4.21 -0.98
CA ILE A 74 7.36 -5.47 -0.57
C ILE A 74 6.04 -5.65 -1.30
N GLU A 75 5.18 -4.63 -1.34
CA GLU A 75 3.89 -4.66 -2.01
C GLU A 75 4.04 -4.88 -3.51
N GLY A 76 4.91 -4.11 -4.18
CA GLY A 76 5.22 -4.33 -5.59
C GLY A 76 5.68 -5.77 -5.86
N ARG A 77 6.49 -6.34 -4.96
CA ARG A 77 6.92 -7.74 -5.05
C ARG A 77 5.78 -8.73 -4.82
N LEU A 78 4.92 -8.49 -3.84
CA LEU A 78 3.76 -9.35 -3.53
C LEU A 78 2.75 -9.32 -4.68
N MET A 79 2.43 -8.15 -5.21
CA MET A 79 1.55 -7.98 -6.38
C MET A 79 2.15 -8.62 -7.63
N SER A 80 3.46 -8.48 -7.85
CA SER A 80 4.17 -9.19 -8.93
C SER A 80 3.96 -10.70 -8.84
N ARG A 81 4.08 -11.28 -7.64
CA ARG A 81 3.86 -12.72 -7.45
C ARG A 81 2.38 -13.11 -7.58
N ALA A 82 1.48 -12.38 -6.92
CA ALA A 82 0.05 -12.68 -6.88
C ALA A 82 -0.60 -12.63 -8.27
N LEU A 83 -0.17 -11.69 -9.11
CA LEU A 83 -0.72 -11.45 -10.45
C LEU A 83 0.19 -11.92 -11.59
N ARG A 84 1.33 -12.54 -11.28
CA ARG A 84 2.35 -13.01 -12.24
C ARG A 84 2.88 -11.90 -13.16
N LEU A 85 2.97 -10.67 -12.63
CA LEU A 85 3.47 -9.50 -13.35
C LEU A 85 5.01 -9.48 -13.39
N ARG A 86 5.55 -8.90 -14.47
CA ARG A 86 6.99 -8.69 -14.66
C ARG A 86 7.30 -7.21 -14.85
N GLY A 87 8.56 -6.84 -14.63
CA GLY A 87 9.05 -5.48 -14.85
C GLY A 87 8.67 -4.49 -13.75
N PRO A 88 8.76 -3.17 -14.04
CA PRO A 88 8.62 -2.11 -13.03
C PRO A 88 7.18 -1.77 -12.66
N VAL A 89 6.20 -2.17 -13.47
CA VAL A 89 4.78 -1.81 -13.32
C VAL A 89 4.21 -2.05 -11.92
N PRO A 90 4.36 -3.23 -11.28
CA PRO A 90 3.80 -3.44 -9.94
C PRO A 90 4.42 -2.55 -8.86
N TYR A 91 5.68 -2.14 -9.01
CA TYR A 91 6.34 -1.22 -8.07
C TYR A 91 5.86 0.22 -8.29
N ALA A 92 5.68 0.65 -9.54
CA ALA A 92 5.12 1.96 -9.84
C ALA A 92 3.67 2.08 -9.34
N ALA A 93 2.86 1.03 -9.52
CA ALA A 93 1.50 0.97 -8.98
C ALA A 93 1.49 1.03 -7.45
N SER A 94 2.41 0.32 -6.78
CA SER A 94 2.52 0.37 -5.33
C SER A 94 2.94 1.75 -4.81
N ALA A 95 3.93 2.39 -5.45
CA ALA A 95 4.33 3.75 -5.09
C ALA A 95 3.16 4.74 -5.26
N ALA A 96 2.39 4.63 -6.35
CA ALA A 96 1.21 5.47 -6.57
C ALA A 96 0.11 5.22 -5.52
N ALA A 97 -0.17 3.96 -5.20
CA ALA A 97 -1.17 3.59 -4.19
C ALA A 97 -0.79 4.16 -2.81
N ASN A 98 0.44 3.93 -2.36
CA ASN A 98 0.94 4.44 -1.07
C ASN A 98 0.91 5.98 -1.04
N ALA A 99 1.32 6.66 -2.12
CA ALA A 99 1.26 8.12 -2.19
C ALA A 99 -0.18 8.64 -2.04
N VAL A 100 -1.16 8.01 -2.69
CA VAL A 100 -2.57 8.38 -2.57
C VAL A 100 -3.09 8.13 -1.14
N SER A 101 -2.75 6.99 -0.54
CA SER A 101 -3.13 6.62 0.84
C SER A 101 -2.55 7.60 1.85
N VAL A 102 -1.27 7.96 1.73
CA VAL A 102 -0.59 8.95 2.59
C VAL A 102 -1.21 10.34 2.44
N LEU A 103 -1.46 10.80 1.21
CA LEU A 103 -2.11 12.08 0.96
C LEU A 103 -3.53 12.12 1.54
N ALA A 104 -4.31 11.06 1.37
CA ALA A 104 -5.64 10.95 1.96
C ALA A 104 -5.58 10.99 3.50
N GLY A 105 -4.59 10.32 4.09
CA GLY A 105 -4.32 10.39 5.52
C GLY A 105 -4.03 11.82 5.99
N PHE A 106 -3.18 12.56 5.28
CA PHE A 106 -2.90 13.97 5.60
C PHE A 106 -4.12 14.87 5.46
N LEU A 107 -4.94 14.68 4.42
CA LEU A 107 -6.13 15.51 4.19
C LEU A 107 -7.24 15.28 5.24
N LEU A 108 -7.32 14.09 5.82
CA LEU A 108 -8.35 13.74 6.80
C LEU A 108 -7.90 13.91 8.26
N LEU A 109 -6.59 14.02 8.51
CA LEU A 109 -6.00 14.13 9.85
C LEU A 109 -5.26 15.45 10.11
N GLY A 110 -4.98 16.23 9.06
CA GLY A 110 -4.52 17.62 9.17
C GLY A 110 -5.67 18.58 9.42
#